data_AF-X1LPS4-F1
#
_entry.id   AF-X1LPS4-F1
#
_cell.length_a   1.000
_cell.length_b   1.000
_cell.length_c   1.000
_cell.angle_alpha   90.00
_cell.angle_beta   90.00
_cell.angle_gamma   90.00
#
_symmetry.space_group_name_H-M   'P 1'
#
loop_
_entity.id
_entity.type
_entity.pdbx_description
1 polymer ?
#
loop_
_entity_poly.entity_id
_entity_poly.type
_entity_poly.pdbx_seq_one_letter_code
_entity_poly.pdbx_strand_id
1 'polypeptide(L)'
;MEDINSLYLIIFVICLGLSAFFSSAETAFVSVPRLKAKHLVSVGRKGAERLERLVEQPSRFLAAILLGNNLVNVAAAVLGTVMAVAAVGPAWGALVATIGVTTLILIFGEVIPKTFAAHHAEGVALAYTGSIELLIWVLYPFVWVLNHIGLGFTRMVAE
;
A
#
# COMPACT_ATOMS: atom_id res chain seq x y z
N MET A 1 4.22 29.57 11.07
CA MET A 1 4.69 28.27 11.63
C MET A 1 3.51 27.33 11.88
N GLU A 2 2.38 27.83 12.38
CA GLU A 2 1.14 27.04 12.52
C GLU A 2 0.62 26.48 11.19
N ASP A 3 0.55 27.28 10.11
CA ASP A 3 0.06 26.82 8.81
C ASP A 3 0.85 25.65 8.22
N ILE A 4 2.17 25.64 8.45
CA ILE A 4 3.08 24.59 7.95
C ILE A 4 2.86 23.30 8.74
N ASN A 5 2.68 23.38 10.07
CA ASN A 5 2.37 22.21 10.89
C ASN A 5 0.98 21.63 10.56
N SER A 6 -0.01 22.48 10.30
CA SER A 6 -1.34 22.04 9.87
C SER A 6 -1.28 21.32 8.52
N LEU A 7 -0.51 21.84 7.56
CA LEU A 7 -0.32 21.18 6.27
C LEU A 7 0.35 19.81 6.43
N TYR A 8 1.42 19.72 7.23
CA TYR A 8 2.11 18.44 7.48
C TYR A 8 1.21 17.41 8.14
N LEU A 9 0.35 17.84 9.07
CA LEU A 9 -0.64 16.97 9.69
C LEU A 9 -1.66 16.45 8.67
N ILE A 10 -2.16 17.32 7.78
CA ILE A 10 -3.10 16.93 6.72
C ILE A 10 -2.45 15.89 5.80
N ILE A 11 -1.21 16.14 5.35
CA ILE A 11 -0.48 15.20 4.48
C ILE A 11 -0.24 13.88 5.22
N PHE A 12 0.13 13.92 6.51
CA PHE A 12 0.31 12.73 7.34
C PHE A 12 -0.96 11.88 7.41
N VAL A 13 -2.12 12.50 7.65
CA VAL A 13 -3.42 11.80 7.67
C VAL A 13 -3.76 11.19 6.31
N ILE A 14 -3.46 11.89 5.21
CA ILE A 14 -3.61 11.36 3.86
C ILE A 14 -2.70 10.14 3.66
N CYS A 15 -1.43 10.20 4.10
CA CYS A 15 -0.51 9.08 4.03
C CYS A 15 -1.02 7.86 4.81
N LEU A 16 -1.60 8.04 6.01
CA LEU A 16 -2.23 6.96 6.76
C LEU A 16 -3.42 6.34 6.01
N GLY A 17 -4.28 7.17 5.41
CA GLY A 17 -5.39 6.70 4.59
C GLY A 17 -4.93 5.91 3.36
N LEU A 18 -3.86 6.37 2.70
CA LEU A 18 -3.26 5.66 1.57
C LEU A 18 -2.61 4.35 2.01
N SER A 19 -1.90 4.33 3.14
CA SER A 19 -1.33 3.11 3.74
C SER A 19 -2.42 2.07 4.00
N ALA A 20 -3.55 2.51 4.57
CA ALA A 20 -4.73 1.67 4.78
C ALA A 20 -5.29 1.11 3.47
N PHE A 21 -5.39 1.94 2.43
CA PHE A 21 -5.81 1.52 1.10
C PHE A 21 -4.87 0.45 0.52
N PHE A 22 -3.55 0.68 0.51
CA PHE A 22 -2.60 -0.28 -0.05
C PHE A 22 -2.58 -1.60 0.72
N SER A 23 -2.56 -1.54 2.05
CA SER A 23 -2.54 -2.72 2.91
C SER A 23 -3.83 -3.55 2.81
N SER A 24 -5.00 -2.90 2.76
CA SER A 24 -6.27 -3.59 2.55
C SER A 24 -6.37 -4.17 1.13
N ALA A 25 -5.87 -3.46 0.12
CA ALA A 25 -5.83 -3.94 -1.25
C ALA A 25 -4.93 -5.17 -1.39
N GLU A 26 -3.72 -5.16 -0.83
CA GLU A 26 -2.83 -6.32 -0.82
C GLU A 26 -3.55 -7.56 -0.29
N THR A 27 -4.14 -7.44 0.90
CA THR A 27 -4.78 -8.56 1.58
C THR A 27 -6.02 -9.04 0.83
N ALA A 28 -6.88 -8.13 0.38
CA ALA A 28 -8.09 -8.49 -0.34
C ALA A 28 -7.78 -9.31 -1.60
N PHE A 29 -6.81 -8.89 -2.41
CA PHE A 29 -6.46 -9.58 -3.65
C PHE A 29 -5.76 -10.93 -3.41
N VAL A 30 -4.90 -11.00 -2.40
CA VAL A 30 -4.24 -12.27 -2.02
C VAL A 30 -5.25 -13.27 -1.43
N SER A 31 -6.26 -12.78 -0.71
CA SER A 31 -7.28 -13.63 -0.09
C SER A 31 -8.36 -14.13 -1.05
N VAL A 32 -8.50 -13.56 -2.26
CA VAL A 32 -9.49 -14.04 -3.25
C VAL A 32 -8.95 -15.26 -4.00
N PRO A 33 -9.60 -16.44 -3.92
CA PRO A 33 -9.19 -17.61 -4.69
C PRO A 33 -9.38 -17.40 -6.19
N ARG A 34 -8.45 -17.90 -7.02
CA ARG A 34 -8.56 -17.87 -8.50
C ARG A 34 -9.90 -18.40 -9.01
N LEU A 35 -10.34 -19.56 -8.49
CA LEU A 35 -11.62 -20.17 -8.89
C LEU A 35 -12.82 -19.25 -8.60
N LYS A 36 -12.77 -18.51 -7.49
CA LYS A 36 -13.79 -17.55 -7.13
C LYS A 36 -13.80 -16.35 -8.08
N ALA A 37 -12.64 -15.83 -8.47
CA ALA A 37 -12.54 -14.77 -9.47
C ALA A 37 -13.15 -15.19 -10.82
N LYS A 38 -12.87 -16.42 -11.29
CA LYS A 38 -13.48 -16.98 -12.52
C LYS A 38 -14.99 -17.10 -12.42
N HIS A 39 -15.48 -17.54 -11.27
CA HIS A 39 -16.92 -17.62 -11.03
C HIS A 39 -17.58 -16.24 -11.11
N LEU A 40 -16.95 -15.19 -10.55
CA LEU A 40 -17.47 -13.81 -10.61
C LEU A 40 -17.58 -13.28 -12.04
N VAL A 41 -16.66 -13.70 -12.91
CA VAL A 41 -16.74 -13.40 -14.35
C VAL A 41 -17.92 -14.13 -14.99
N SER A 42 -18.12 -15.42 -14.69
CA SER A 42 -19.24 -16.19 -15.26
C SER A 42 -20.63 -15.66 -14.89
N VAL A 43 -20.77 -15.02 -13.72
CA VAL A 43 -22.03 -14.40 -13.28
C VAL A 43 -22.14 -12.91 -13.66
N GLY A 44 -21.19 -12.39 -14.43
CA GLY A 44 -21.23 -11.02 -14.96
C GLY A 44 -21.05 -9.92 -13.92
N ARG A 45 -20.31 -10.16 -12.83
CA ARG A 45 -20.08 -9.12 -11.81
C ARG A 45 -19.20 -7.99 -12.35
N LYS A 46 -19.62 -6.74 -12.09
CA LYS A 46 -18.85 -5.55 -12.48
C LYS A 46 -17.44 -5.59 -11.86
N GLY A 47 -16.41 -5.42 -12.70
CA GLY A 47 -15.01 -5.46 -12.29
C GLY A 47 -14.41 -6.88 -12.16
N ALA A 48 -15.19 -7.94 -12.36
CA ALA A 48 -14.71 -9.31 -12.21
C ALA A 48 -13.61 -9.68 -13.22
N GLU A 49 -13.70 -9.21 -14.46
CA GLU A 49 -12.65 -9.48 -15.47
C GLU A 49 -11.30 -8.88 -15.06
N ARG A 50 -11.31 -7.67 -14.49
CA ARG A 50 -10.09 -7.03 -13.98
C ARG A 50 -9.54 -7.80 -12.79
N LEU A 51 -10.43 -8.19 -11.87
CA LEU A 51 -10.07 -8.99 -10.70
C LEU A 51 -9.41 -10.32 -11.12
N GLU A 52 -10.01 -11.04 -12.07
CA GLU A 52 -9.46 -12.29 -12.58
C GLU A 52 -8.04 -12.08 -13.12
N ARG A 53 -7.82 -11.07 -13.97
CA ARG A 53 -6.49 -10.75 -14.53
C ARG A 53 -5.47 -10.45 -13.43
N LEU A 54 -5.84 -9.67 -12.43
CA LEU A 54 -4.96 -9.28 -11.32
C LEU A 54 -4.61 -10.48 -10.42
N VAL A 55 -5.55 -11.39 -10.19
CA VAL A 55 -5.35 -12.60 -9.35
C VAL A 55 -4.60 -13.71 -10.12
N GLU A 56 -4.75 -13.78 -11.45
CA GLU A 56 -3.99 -14.72 -12.29
C GLU A 56 -2.51 -14.32 -12.41
N GLN A 57 -2.21 -13.03 -12.52
CA GLN A 57 -0.84 -12.49 -12.65
C GLN A 57 -0.51 -11.45 -11.58
N PRO A 58 -0.32 -11.87 -10.31
CA PRO A 58 -0.20 -10.95 -9.19
C PRO A 58 1.13 -10.20 -9.14
N SER A 59 2.15 -10.61 -9.88
CA SER A 59 3.52 -10.08 -9.75
C SER A 59 3.61 -8.55 -9.94
N ARG A 60 3.04 -8.03 -11.03
CA ARG A 60 3.06 -6.60 -11.35
C ARG A 60 2.24 -5.79 -10.36
N PHE A 61 1.10 -6.35 -9.96
CA PHE A 61 0.18 -5.76 -9.01
C PHE A 61 0.80 -5.66 -7.61
N LEU A 62 1.32 -6.76 -7.08
CA LEU A 62 1.97 -6.81 -5.76
C LEU A 62 3.16 -5.86 -5.71
N ALA A 63 3.98 -5.81 -6.76
CA ALA A 63 5.09 -4.86 -6.82
C ALA A 63 4.63 -3.40 -6.74
N ALA A 64 3.57 -3.03 -7.45
CA ALA A 64 3.01 -1.67 -7.41
C ALA A 64 2.42 -1.32 -6.03
N ILE A 65 1.67 -2.25 -5.42
CA ILE A 65 1.12 -2.06 -4.07
C ILE A 65 2.22 -1.95 -3.03
N LEU A 66 3.20 -2.85 -3.05
CA LEU A 66 4.30 -2.85 -2.07
C LEU A 66 5.11 -1.55 -2.18
N LEU A 67 5.37 -1.08 -3.40
CA LEU A 67 6.04 0.20 -3.62
C LEU A 67 5.19 1.37 -3.09
N GLY A 68 3.90 1.40 -3.44
CA GLY A 68 2.98 2.44 -2.98
C GLY A 68 2.88 2.50 -1.45
N ASN A 69 2.69 1.34 -0.81
CA ASN A 69 2.58 1.22 0.64
C ASN A 69 3.85 1.70 1.34
N ASN A 70 5.02 1.23 0.88
CA ASN A 70 6.29 1.64 1.46
C ASN A 70 6.54 3.13 1.28
N LEU A 71 6.22 3.69 0.12
CA LEU A 71 6.39 5.12 -0.15
C LEU A 71 5.55 5.97 0.83
N VAL A 72 4.28 5.63 1.02
CA VAL A 72 3.40 6.40 1.92
C VAL A 72 3.75 6.18 3.40
N ASN A 73 4.19 4.97 3.78
CA ASN A 73 4.65 4.69 5.14
C ASN A 73 5.93 5.46 5.47
N VAL A 74 6.90 5.50 4.55
CA VAL A 74 8.13 6.30 4.71
C VAL A 74 7.80 7.78 4.74
N ALA A 75 6.91 8.27 3.87
CA ALA A 75 6.47 9.66 3.90
C ALA A 75 5.80 10.03 5.23
N ALA A 76 4.91 9.19 5.74
CA ALA A 76 4.29 9.37 7.05
C ALA A 76 5.32 9.37 8.18
N ALA A 77 6.29 8.45 8.15
CA ALA A 77 7.37 8.38 9.14
C ALA A 77 8.24 9.65 9.14
N VAL A 78 8.62 10.14 7.95
CA VAL A 78 9.40 11.38 7.81
C VAL A 78 8.61 12.58 8.31
N LEU A 79 7.36 12.77 7.88
CA LEU A 79 6.51 13.87 8.32
C LEU A 79 6.27 13.83 9.84
N GLY A 80 5.96 12.65 10.37
CA GLY A 80 5.78 12.44 11.79
C GLY A 80 7.04 12.74 12.60
N THR A 81 8.22 12.39 12.07
CA THR A 81 9.51 12.74 12.69
C THR A 81 9.74 14.24 12.70
N VAL A 82 9.50 14.93 11.58
CA VAL A 82 9.64 16.40 11.50
C VAL A 82 8.72 17.08 12.51
N MET A 83 7.45 16.67 12.59
CA MET A 83 6.49 17.23 13.55
C MET A 83 6.87 16.95 15.00
N ALA A 84 7.31 15.73 15.34
CA ALA A 84 7.71 15.37 16.69
C ALA A 84 8.98 16.10 17.15
N VAL A 85 9.98 16.21 16.26
CA VAL A 85 11.22 16.95 16.54
C VAL A 85 10.93 18.43 16.76
N ALA A 86 10.03 19.03 15.97
CA ALA A 86 9.60 20.40 16.17
C ALA A 86 8.88 20.62 17.52
N ALA A 87 8.20 19.60 18.04
CA ALA A 87 7.41 19.70 19.27
C ALA A 87 8.22 19.47 20.55
N VAL A 88 9.13 18.48 20.58
CA VAL A 88 9.82 18.04 21.81
C VAL A 88 11.36 17.98 21.67
N GLY A 89 11.90 18.52 20.58
CA GLY A 89 13.33 18.58 20.30
C GLY A 89 13.90 17.33 19.62
N PRO A 90 15.15 17.36 19.13
CA PRO A 90 15.69 16.32 18.23
C PRO A 90 15.77 14.92 18.85
N ALA A 91 16.31 14.81 20.07
CA ALA A 91 16.55 13.50 20.70
C ALA A 91 15.24 12.80 21.10
N TRP A 92 14.37 13.52 21.81
CA TRP A 92 13.08 12.98 22.25
C TRP A 92 12.08 12.87 21.10
N GLY A 93 12.10 13.80 20.14
CA GLY A 93 11.20 13.80 18.99
C GLY A 93 11.43 12.62 18.06
N ALA A 94 12.69 12.23 17.82
CA ALA A 94 13.00 11.04 17.03
C ALA A 94 12.46 9.76 17.71
N LEU A 95 12.60 9.62 19.03
CA LEU A 95 12.07 8.48 19.79
C LEU A 95 10.54 8.45 19.78
N VAL A 96 9.91 9.60 20.05
CA VAL A 96 8.44 9.73 20.04
C VAL A 96 7.88 9.43 18.66
N ALA A 97 8.50 9.91 17.59
CA ALA A 97 8.07 9.59 16.23
C ALA A 97 8.27 8.10 15.93
N THR A 98 9.43 7.54 16.24
CA THR A 98 9.74 6.14 15.96
C THR A 98 8.70 5.20 16.58
N ILE A 99 8.32 5.44 17.84
CA ILE A 99 7.31 4.60 18.51
C ILE A 99 5.91 5.01 18.06
N GLY A 100 5.54 6.28 18.22
CA GLY A 100 4.18 6.77 18.01
C GLY A 100 3.73 6.66 16.57
N VAL A 101 4.53 7.13 15.61
CA VAL A 101 4.16 7.09 14.18
C VAL A 101 4.10 5.66 13.69
N THR A 102 5.05 4.81 14.09
CA THR A 102 5.02 3.38 13.73
C THR A 102 3.77 2.71 14.30
N THR A 103 3.41 2.96 15.56
CA THR A 103 2.17 2.44 16.15
C THR A 103 0.94 2.91 15.36
N LEU A 104 0.88 4.19 14.95
CA LEU A 104 -0.22 4.72 14.16
C LEU A 104 -0.32 4.04 12.78
N ILE A 105 0.80 3.91 12.06
CA ILE A 105 0.86 3.22 10.77
C ILE A 105 0.45 1.75 10.94
N LEU A 106 1.01 1.05 11.93
CA LEU A 106 0.69 -0.36 12.16
C LEU A 106 -0.77 -0.57 12.49
N ILE A 107 -1.37 0.24 13.36
CA ILE A 107 -2.78 0.04 13.76
C ILE A 107 -3.71 0.46 12.63
N PHE A 108 -3.57 1.71 12.16
CA PHE A 108 -4.55 2.32 11.25
C PHE A 108 -4.24 2.08 9.77
N GLY A 109 -2.96 1.98 9.41
CA GLY A 109 -2.52 1.72 8.05
C GLY A 109 -2.42 0.23 7.71
N GLU A 110 -2.13 -0.64 8.67
CA GLU A 110 -1.87 -2.06 8.38
C GLU A 110 -2.85 -3.03 9.04
N VAL A 111 -2.82 -3.18 10.36
CA VAL A 111 -3.53 -4.25 11.09
C VAL A 111 -5.03 -4.15 10.89
N ILE A 112 -5.65 -2.99 11.15
CA ILE A 112 -7.11 -2.83 11.00
C ILE A 112 -7.53 -3.03 9.54
N PRO A 113 -6.92 -2.35 8.54
CA PRO A 113 -7.32 -2.51 7.14
C PRO A 113 -7.11 -3.92 6.60
N LYS A 114 -5.98 -4.58 6.94
CA LYS A 114 -5.70 -5.97 6.53
C LYS A 114 -6.72 -6.93 7.13
N THR A 115 -7.04 -6.79 8.42
CA THR A 115 -8.04 -7.64 9.09
C THR A 115 -9.41 -7.47 8.44
N PHE A 116 -9.85 -6.22 8.20
CA PHE A 116 -11.11 -5.95 7.53
C PHE A 116 -11.15 -6.55 6.11
N ALA A 117 -10.09 -6.36 5.34
CA ALA A 117 -9.95 -6.86 3.99
C ALA A 117 -9.94 -8.39 3.90
N ALA A 118 -9.33 -9.08 4.87
CA ALA A 118 -9.35 -10.53 4.93
C ALA A 118 -10.78 -11.09 5.07
N HIS A 119 -11.62 -10.44 5.89
CA HIS A 119 -13.02 -10.83 6.07
C HIS A 119 -13.94 -10.43 4.91
N HIS A 120 -13.61 -9.35 4.18
CA HIS A 120 -14.44 -8.80 3.10
C HIS A 120 -13.71 -8.83 1.74
N ALA A 121 -12.86 -9.83 1.53
CA ALA A 121 -11.90 -9.87 0.43
C ALA A 121 -12.54 -9.68 -0.96
N GLU A 122 -13.65 -10.37 -1.24
CA GLU A 122 -14.35 -10.27 -2.53
C GLU A 122 -14.84 -8.84 -2.81
N GLY A 123 -15.53 -8.23 -1.85
CA GLY A 123 -16.11 -6.90 -2.01
C GLY A 123 -15.04 -5.82 -2.15
N VAL A 124 -14.02 -5.88 -1.30
CA VAL A 124 -12.89 -4.93 -1.33
C VAL A 124 -12.09 -5.08 -2.62
N ALA A 125 -11.78 -6.31 -3.03
CA ALA A 125 -11.01 -6.56 -4.24
C ALA A 125 -11.75 -6.06 -5.48
N LEU A 126 -13.05 -6.37 -5.62
CA LEU A 126 -13.88 -5.87 -6.73
C LEU A 126 -13.94 -4.34 -6.76
N ALA A 127 -14.14 -3.70 -5.61
CA ALA A 127 -14.21 -2.24 -5.49
C ALA A 127 -12.91 -1.57 -5.91
N TYR A 128 -11.76 -2.17 -5.58
CA TYR A 128 -10.45 -1.55 -5.82
C TYR A 128 -9.86 -1.86 -7.20
N THR A 129 -10.43 -2.80 -7.98
CA THR A 129 -9.90 -3.18 -9.31
C THR A 129 -9.58 -1.98 -10.21
N GLY A 130 -10.46 -0.97 -10.27
CA GLY A 130 -10.24 0.21 -11.11
C GLY A 130 -9.10 1.10 -10.60
N SER A 131 -9.08 1.40 -9.30
CA SER A 131 -8.04 2.24 -8.67
C SER A 131 -6.67 1.59 -8.77
N ILE A 132 -6.61 0.27 -8.66
CA ILE A 132 -5.37 -0.50 -8.76
C ILE A 132 -4.83 -0.52 -10.19
N GLU A 133 -5.68 -0.68 -11.22
CA GLU A 133 -5.20 -0.62 -12.60
C GLU A 133 -4.56 0.74 -12.92
N LEU A 134 -5.18 1.83 -12.46
CA LEU A 134 -4.63 3.17 -12.59
C LEU A 134 -3.28 3.29 -11.86
N LEU A 135 -3.21 2.79 -10.62
CA LEU A 135 -1.99 2.79 -9.83
C LEU A 135 -0.85 2.02 -10.51
N ILE A 136 -1.13 0.80 -11.01
CA ILE A 136 -0.15 -0.01 -11.74
C ILE A 136 0.37 0.75 -12.95
N TRP A 137 -0.51 1.42 -13.69
CA TRP A 137 -0.12 2.20 -14.86
C TRP A 137 0.78 3.38 -14.50
N VAL A 138 0.46 4.12 -13.44
CA VAL A 138 1.27 5.24 -12.94
C VAL A 138 2.63 4.77 -12.39
N LEU A 139 2.65 3.65 -11.66
CA LEU A 139 3.85 3.11 -11.03
C LEU A 139 4.65 2.17 -11.95
N TYR A 140 4.13 1.85 -13.13
CA TYR A 140 4.77 0.97 -14.11
C TYR A 140 6.25 1.30 -14.38
N PRO A 141 6.67 2.57 -14.63
CA PRO A 141 8.08 2.86 -14.87
C PRO A 141 8.97 2.49 -13.68
N PHE A 142 8.51 2.71 -12.44
CA PHE A 142 9.25 2.36 -11.24
C PHE A 142 9.32 0.84 -11.04
N VAL A 143 8.19 0.15 -11.21
CA VAL A 143 8.13 -1.32 -11.11
C VAL A 143 9.02 -1.98 -12.18
N TRP A 144 9.07 -1.43 -13.39
CA TRP A 144 9.93 -1.92 -14.46
C TRP A 144 11.42 -1.81 -14.09
N VAL A 145 11.86 -0.67 -13.55
CA VAL A 145 13.25 -0.48 -13.08
C VAL A 145 13.59 -1.47 -11.97
N LEU A 146 12.72 -1.62 -10.96
CA LEU A 146 12.95 -2.54 -9.85
C LEU A 146 13.07 -3.99 -10.31
N ASN A 147 12.21 -4.42 -11.23
CA ASN A 147 12.31 -5.77 -11.80
C ASN A 147 13.61 -5.99 -12.58
N HIS A 148 14.12 -4.97 -13.30
CA HIS A 148 15.41 -5.08 -14.00
C HIS A 148 16.58 -5.22 -13.03
N ILE A 149 16.58 -4.46 -11.94
CA ILE A 149 17.61 -4.57 -10.90
C ILE A 149 17.55 -5.94 -10.23
N GLY A 150 16.36 -6.40 -9.85
CA GLY A 150 16.15 -7.70 -9.22
C GLY A 150 16.61 -8.86 -10.12
N LEU A 151 16.24 -8.84 -11.40
CA LEU A 151 16.67 -9.84 -12.37
C LEU A 151 18.18 -9.83 -12.60
N GLY A 152 18.80 -8.65 -12.63
CA GLY A 152 20.25 -8.49 -12.70
C GLY A 152 20.94 -9.17 -11.52
N PHE A 153 20.46 -8.95 -10.30
CA PHE A 153 21.04 -9.55 -9.09
C PHE A 153 20.85 -11.07 -9.05
N THR A 154 19.67 -11.58 -9.41
CA THR A 154 19.44 -13.05 -9.46
C THR A 154 20.33 -13.75 -10.48
N ARG A 155 20.69 -13.09 -11.58
CA ARG A 155 21.65 -13.64 -12.55
C ARG A 155 23.07 -13.67 -12.01
N MET A 156 23.48 -12.64 -11.26
CA MET A 156 24.82 -12.59 -10.64
C MET A 156 25.01 -13.61 -9.51
N VAL A 157 23.93 -14.00 -8.82
CA VAL A 157 24.00 -14.99 -7.71
C VAL A 157 23.87 -16.43 -8.23
N ALA A 158 23.35 -16.61 -9.44
CA ALA A 158 23.20 -17.92 -10.07
C ALA A 158 24.44 -18.35 -10.89
N GLU A 159 25.42 -17.47 -11.05
CA GLU A 159 26.78 -17.75 -11.56
C GLU A 159 27.77 -17.98 -10.41
#